data_AF-A0A433DME3-F1
#
_entry.id   AF-A0A433DME3-F1
#
_cell.length_a   1.000
_cell.length_b   1.000
_cell.length_c   1.000
_cell.angle_alpha   90.00
_cell.angle_beta   90.00
_cell.angle_gamma   90.00
#
_symmetry.space_group_name_H-M   'P 1'
#
loop_
_entity.id
_entity.type
_entity.pdbx_description
1 polymer ?
#
loop_
_entity_poly.entity_id
_entity_poly.type
_entity_poly.pdbx_seq_one_letter_code
_entity_poly.pdbx_strand_id
1 'polypeptide(L)' 'MPTNTTGTIPKPRFSHTSVTNFAQHIIVYGGEDSNGTIFSDISVLDMSLSAPIWWSPPISGNIPTARFAHA' A
#
# COMPACT_ATOMS: atom_id res chain seq x y z
N MET A 1 -18.54 -9.26 -6.81
CA MET A 1 -17.10 -9.05 -6.57
C MET A 1 -16.84 -9.44 -5.13
N PRO A 2 -15.88 -10.32 -4.81
CA PRO A 2 -15.58 -10.61 -3.40
C PRO A 2 -15.07 -9.30 -2.77
N THR A 3 -15.82 -8.72 -1.84
CA THR A 3 -15.56 -7.39 -1.26
C THR A 3 -14.70 -7.43 0.00
N ASN A 4 -14.29 -8.61 0.46
CA ASN A 4 -13.47 -8.76 1.66
C ASN A 4 -12.03 -9.08 1.28
N THR A 5 -11.12 -8.16 1.63
CA THR A 5 -9.68 -8.45 1.71
C THR A 5 -9.33 -8.80 3.16
N THR A 6 -8.24 -9.53 3.38
CA THR A 6 -7.78 -9.90 4.73
C THR A 6 -6.33 -9.44 4.97
N GLY A 7 -5.78 -9.71 6.15
CA GLY A 7 -4.39 -9.37 6.49
C GLY A 7 -4.22 -7.97 7.08
N THR A 8 -3.05 -7.37 6.85
CA THR A 8 -2.68 -6.05 7.40
C THR A 8 -3.15 -4.94 6.47
N ILE A 9 -4.44 -4.61 6.57
CA ILE A 9 -5.07 -3.60 5.72
C ILE A 9 -4.46 -2.21 6.02
N PRO A 10 -3.99 -1.45 5.02
CA PRO A 10 -3.46 -0.12 5.24
C PRO A 10 -4.52 0.82 5.81
N LYS A 11 -4.09 1.78 6.63
CA LYS A 11 -4.96 2.88 7.04
C LYS A 11 -5.51 3.63 5.82
N PRO A 12 -6.74 4.19 5.92
CA PRO A 12 -7.30 5.06 4.89
C PRO A 12 -6.31 6.18 4.51
N ARG A 13 -6.09 6.35 3.20
CA ARG A 13 -5.13 7.29 2.66
C ARG A 13 -5.53 7.76 1.26
N PHE A 14 -5.15 8.97 0.88
CA PHE A 14 -5.31 9.54 -0.47
C PHE A 14 -3.97 10.07 -0.99
N SER A 15 -3.92 10.44 -2.28
CA SER A 15 -2.72 10.97 -2.94
C SER A 15 -1.45 10.09 -2.77
N HIS A 16 -1.64 8.77 -2.71
CA HIS A 16 -0.56 7.78 -2.70
C HIS A 16 -0.16 7.40 -4.13
N THR A 17 1.01 6.80 -4.29
CA THR A 17 1.40 6.15 -5.55
C THR A 17 1.11 4.66 -5.45
N SER A 18 0.59 4.07 -6.54
CA SER A 18 0.42 2.62 -6.67
C SER A 18 0.99 2.09 -7.98
N VAL A 19 1.56 0.89 -7.91
CA VAL A 19 2.09 0.18 -9.09
C VAL A 19 1.69 -1.29 -9.03
N THR A 20 1.60 -1.92 -10.20
CA THR A 20 1.39 -3.36 -10.32
C THR A 20 2.67 -4.06 -10.80
N ASN A 21 2.82 -5.34 -10.48
CA ASN A 21 3.91 -6.17 -10.99
C ASN A 21 3.38 -7.46 -11.65
N PHE A 22 4.28 -8.19 -12.31
CA PHE A 22 3.95 -9.45 -12.98
C PHE A 22 3.45 -10.56 -12.05
N ALA A 23 3.69 -10.42 -10.74
CA ALA A 23 3.24 -11.36 -9.73
C ALA A 23 1.84 -11.02 -9.17
N GLN A 24 1.06 -10.18 -9.86
CA GLN A 24 -0.31 -9.80 -9.47
C GLN A 24 -0.39 -9.09 -8.11
N HIS A 25 0.66 -8.32 -7.76
CA HIS A 25 0.61 -7.46 -6.59
C HIS A 25 0.19 -6.04 -6.97
N ILE A 26 -0.60 -5.39 -6.12
CA ILE A 26 -0.68 -3.92 -6.05
C ILE A 26 0.23 -3.48 -4.91
N ILE A 27 1.20 -2.63 -5.22
CA ILE A 27 2.12 -2.05 -4.24
C ILE A 27 1.70 -0.59 -4.06
N VAL A 28 1.46 -0.19 -2.82
CA VAL A 28 1.07 1.17 -2.41
C VAL A 28 2.19 1.77 -1.57
N TYR A 29 2.58 3.01 -1.87
CA TYR A 29 3.53 3.77 -1.08
C TYR A 29 3.02 5.19 -0.78
N GLY A 30 3.24 5.61 0.46
CA GLY A 30 2.95 6.97 0.93
C GLY A 30 1.46 7.31 0.97
N GLY A 31 1.15 8.57 0.67
CA GLY A 31 -0.17 9.16 0.80
C GLY A 31 -0.37 9.89 2.13
N GLU A 32 -1.59 10.38 2.34
CA GLU A 32 -1.98 11.15 3.51
C GLU A 32 -3.37 10.73 4.01
N ASP A 33 -3.63 10.80 5.30
CA ASP A 33 -4.97 10.63 5.87
C ASP A 33 -5.72 11.96 6.10
N SER A 34 -6.99 11.90 6.46
CA SER A 34 -7.82 13.09 6.70
C SER A 34 -7.36 13.95 7.88
N ASN A 35 -6.44 13.47 8.72
CA ASN A 35 -5.91 14.19 9.88
C ASN A 35 -4.56 14.86 9.57
N GLY A 36 -4.07 14.75 8.33
CA GLY A 36 -2.78 15.32 7.92
C GLY A 36 -1.59 14.39 8.18
N THR A 37 -1.82 13.11 8.49
CA THR A 37 -0.73 12.15 8.70
C THR A 37 -0.19 11.74 7.34
N ILE A 38 1.06 12.10 7.04
CA ILE A 38 1.75 11.68 5.81
C ILE A 38 2.45 10.34 6.05
N PHE A 39 2.27 9.40 5.14
CA PHE A 39 2.80 8.05 5.25
C PHE A 39 4.11 7.86 4.46
N SER A 40 4.92 6.91 4.91
CA SER A 40 6.15 6.42 4.26
C SER A 40 6.23 4.89 4.22
N ASP A 41 5.14 4.20 4.58
CA ASP A 41 5.07 2.74 4.58
C ASP A 41 4.77 2.20 3.16
N ILE A 42 5.10 0.92 2.97
CA ILE A 42 4.71 0.13 1.81
C ILE A 42 3.63 -0.86 2.26
N SER A 43 2.55 -0.94 1.48
CA SER A 43 1.50 -1.95 1.64
C SER A 43 1.32 -2.71 0.32
N VAL A 44 1.24 -4.04 0.41
CA VAL A 44 1.14 -4.91 -0.77
C VAL A 44 -0.16 -5.69 -0.69
N LEU A 45 -0.98 -5.60 -1.74
CA LEU A 45 -2.13 -6.47 -1.95
C LEU A 45 -1.75 -7.57 -2.92
N ASP A 46 -1.79 -8.81 -2.45
CA ASP A 46 -1.65 -10.00 -3.30
C ASP A 46 -3.01 -10.36 -3.91
N MET A 47 -3.14 -10.16 -5.23
CA MET A 47 -4.35 -10.49 -5.99
C MET A 47 -4.26 -11.86 -6.68
N SER A 48 -3.16 -12.60 -6.51
CA SER A 48 -3.03 -13.95 -7.07
C SER A 48 -3.94 -14.97 -6.37
N LEU A 49 -4.41 -14.63 -5.18
CA LEU A 49 -5.27 -15.45 -4.33
C LEU A 49 -6.75 -15.19 -4.62
N SER A 50 -7.59 -16.23 -4.45
CA SER A 50 -9.05 -16.10 -4.57
C SER A 50 -9.66 -15.16 -3.54
N ALA A 51 -9.00 -15.00 -2.38
CA ALA A 51 -9.28 -13.99 -1.37
C ALA A 51 -8.03 -13.11 -1.21
N PRO A 52 -7.99 -11.90 -1.80
CA PRO A 52 -6.81 -11.05 -1.77
C PRO A 52 -6.38 -10.66 -0.35
N ILE A 53 -5.07 -10.63 -0.11
CA ILE A 53 -4.48 -10.40 1.21
C ILE A 53 -3.54 -9.19 1.19
N TRP A 54 -3.69 -8.32 2.18
CA TRP A 54 -2.76 -7.22 2.45
C TRP A 54 -1.65 -7.64 3.40
N TRP A 55 -0.44 -7.16 3.13
CA TRP A 55 0.69 -7.28 4.05
C TRP A 55 1.67 -6.11 3.91
N SER A 56 2.46 -5.89 4.95
CA SER A 56 3.56 -4.90 4.95
C SER A 56 4.90 -5.63 4.87
N PRO A 57 5.70 -5.42 3.82
CA PRO A 57 7.01 -6.03 3.72
C PRO A 57 7.99 -5.46 4.74
N PRO A 58 8.97 -6.25 5.20
CA PRO A 58 10.15 -5.70 5.85
C PRO A 58 10.89 -4.80 4.85
N ILE A 59 11.17 -3.57 5.26
CA ILE A 59 11.86 -2.55 4.46
C ILE A 59 13.20 -2.21 5.10
N SER A 60 14.24 -2.02 4.27
CA SER A 60 15.58 -1.66 4.73
C SER A 60 16.31 -0.84 3.65
N GLY A 61 17.40 -0.17 4.05
CA GLY A 61 18.19 0.70 3.17
C GLY A 61 17.75 2.16 3.20
N ASN A 62 17.93 2.87 2.09
CA ASN A 62 17.56 4.29 1.96
C ASN A 62 16.05 4.42 1.71
N ILE A 63 15.29 4.45 2.80
CA ILE A 63 13.83 4.56 2.75
C ILE A 63 13.45 6.01 2.43
N PRO A 64 12.65 6.28 1.38
CA PRO A 64 12.23 7.64 1.09
C PRO A 64 11.36 8.19 2.22
N THR A 65 11.47 9.50 2.47
CA THR A 65 10.65 10.19 3.46
C THR A 65 9.17 10.18 3.10
N ALA A 66 8.32 10.33 4.12
CA ALA A 66 6.88 10.41 3.97
C ALA A 66 6.47 11.47 2.94
N ARG A 67 5.57 11.09 2.05
CA ARG A 67 5.16 11.93 0.90
C ARG A 67 3.79 11.56 0.37
N PHE A 68 3.14 12.55 -0.24
CA PHE A 68 1.85 12.44 -0.93
C PHE A 68 1.92 13.26 -2.22
N ALA A 69 0.99 13.04 -3.14
CA ALA A 69 0.90 13.71 -4.45
C ALA A 69 2.21 13.64 -5.27
N HIS A 70 2.87 12.49 -5.23
CA HIS A 70 4.11 12.19 -5.95
C HIS A 70 3.86 11.19 -7.09
N ALA A 71 4.90 10.86 -7.87
CA ALA A 71 4.88 9.87 -8.95
C ALA A 71 6.07 8.91 -8.80
#